data_AF-A0AAX3X4H5-F1
#
_entry.id   AF-A0AAX3X4H5-F1
#
_cell.length_a   1.000
_cell.length_b   1.000
_cell.length_c   1.000
_cell.angle_alpha   90.00
_cell.angle_beta   90.00
_cell.angle_gamma   90.00
#
_symmetry.space_group_name_H-M   'P 1'
#
loop_
_entity.id
_entity.type
_entity.pdbx_description
1 polymer ?
#
loop_
_entity_poly.entity_id
_entity_poly.type
_entity_poly.pdbx_seq_one_letter_code
_entity_poly.pdbx_strand_id
1 'polypeptide(L)'
;MNRFKEDMLKELQEVKLTAEKKQAIAQKARHKSIRRSSPWQYRVVLTTFTVFVISFVFLLSNKKDQQLGSQQATNIQQETWSILGLLDNDFVKGILIFSIFQLLALFLRRYLKKKKYGLPVCIQCGESWSKKQAHMLFWKNNAKPITCKHCGKKQYRTNKSMQLNGLVQLPLIQLLFLVNFNFNNILVGIAFYVLSIPVYHFILSPYIFALQENDPMKEPQKPLW
;
A
#
# COMPACT_ATOMS: atom_id res chain seq x y z
N MET A 1 45.79 14.19 42.21
CA MET A 1 45.43 14.17 40.76
C MET A 1 45.35 12.76 40.16
N ASN A 2 45.92 11.71 40.78
CA ASN A 2 45.97 10.37 40.17
C ASN A 2 44.71 9.51 40.38
N ARG A 3 44.06 9.63 41.54
CA ARG A 3 42.90 8.79 41.90
C ARG A 3 41.69 9.01 40.98
N PHE A 4 41.41 10.27 40.63
CA PHE A 4 40.33 10.61 39.68
C PHE A 4 40.57 10.07 38.27
N LYS A 5 41.82 10.06 37.82
CA LYS A 5 42.20 9.52 36.51
C LYS A 5 42.01 8.00 36.46
N GLU A 6 42.35 7.32 37.54
CA GLU A 6 42.17 5.87 37.68
C GLU A 6 40.68 5.49 37.72
N ASP A 7 39.86 6.23 38.47
CA ASP A 7 38.40 6.00 38.52
C ASP A 7 37.74 6.25 37.17
N MET A 8 38.09 7.33 36.46
CA MET A 8 37.60 7.60 35.10
C MET A 8 38.02 6.52 34.10
N LEU A 9 39.24 5.99 34.20
CA LEU A 9 39.70 4.91 33.32
C LEU A 9 38.93 3.62 33.60
N LYS A 10 38.58 3.36 34.85
CA LYS A 10 37.80 2.20 35.28
C LYS A 10 36.34 2.29 34.79
N GLU A 11 35.72 3.46 34.89
CA GLU A 11 34.39 3.74 34.33
C GLU A 11 34.37 3.68 32.79
N LEU A 12 35.39 4.21 32.12
CA LEU A 12 35.51 4.08 30.65
C LEU A 12 35.68 2.62 30.21
N GLN A 13 36.29 1.78 31.05
CA GLN A 13 36.53 0.37 30.78
C GLN A 13 35.27 -0.50 30.98
N GLU A 14 34.35 -0.14 31.88
CA GLU A 14 33.01 -0.76 31.96
C GLU A 14 32.06 -0.27 30.85
N VAL A 15 32.21 0.98 30.38
CA VAL A 15 31.47 1.52 29.23
C VAL A 15 31.95 0.87 27.93
N LYS A 16 33.24 0.51 27.82
CA LYS A 16 33.74 -0.41 26.79
C LYS A 16 33.15 -1.79 27.04
N LEU A 17 32.00 -2.07 26.41
CA LEU A 17 31.29 -3.35 26.48
C LEU A 17 32.23 -4.52 26.80
N THR A 18 32.04 -5.09 28.00
CA THR A 18 32.74 -6.28 28.48
C THR A 18 32.73 -7.34 27.38
N ALA A 19 33.83 -8.07 27.20
CA ALA A 19 33.98 -9.07 26.14
C ALA A 19 32.79 -10.05 26.09
N GLU A 20 32.22 -10.37 27.25
CA GLU A 20 31.03 -11.20 27.43
C GLU A 20 29.76 -10.57 26.84
N LYS A 21 29.51 -9.27 27.06
CA LYS A 21 28.39 -8.55 26.43
C LYS A 21 28.54 -8.46 24.91
N LYS A 22 29.77 -8.30 24.40
CA LYS A 22 30.04 -8.34 22.95
C LYS A 22 29.73 -9.72 22.37
N GLN A 23 30.12 -10.79 23.06
CA GLN A 23 29.81 -12.16 22.64
C GLN A 23 28.31 -12.46 22.68
N ALA A 24 27.59 -11.99 23.71
CA ALA A 24 26.14 -12.15 23.80
C ALA A 24 25.40 -11.41 22.66
N ILE A 25 25.84 -10.19 22.31
CA ILE A 25 25.29 -9.43 21.17
C ILE A 25 25.60 -10.13 19.84
N ALA A 26 26.83 -10.63 19.66
CA ALA A 26 27.24 -11.36 18.47
C ALA A 26 26.45 -12.68 18.30
N GLN A 27 26.22 -13.43 19.38
CA GLN A 27 25.39 -14.63 19.36
C GLN A 27 23.92 -14.32 19.03
N LYS A 28 23.35 -13.26 19.62
CA LYS A 28 21.97 -12.82 19.32
C LYS A 28 21.82 -12.35 17.86
N ALA A 29 22.85 -11.70 17.31
CA ALA A 29 22.88 -11.31 15.90
C ALA A 29 22.97 -12.54 14.96
N ARG A 30 23.82 -13.53 15.29
CA ARG A 30 23.91 -14.80 14.53
C ARG A 30 22.61 -15.60 14.55
N HIS A 31 21.93 -15.69 15.69
CA HIS A 31 20.63 -16.38 15.77
C HIS A 31 19.55 -15.68 14.92
N LYS A 32 19.65 -14.35 14.75
CA LYS A 32 18.70 -13.58 13.92
C LYS A 32 18.95 -13.72 12.42
N SER A 33 20.21 -13.87 12.00
CA SER A 33 20.57 -14.09 10.59
C SER A 33 20.30 -15.54 10.13
N ILE A 34 20.34 -16.52 11.04
CA ILE A 34 19.93 -17.91 10.79
C ILE A 34 18.40 -18.07 10.86
N ARG A 35 17.65 -17.11 10.31
CA ARG A 35 16.24 -17.34 9.95
C ARG A 35 16.26 -17.81 8.50
N ARG A 36 16.50 -19.13 8.32
CA ARG A 36 16.48 -19.85 7.04
C ARG A 36 15.40 -19.26 6.13
N SER A 37 15.78 -18.82 4.93
CA SER A 37 14.81 -18.51 3.87
C SER A 37 13.93 -19.74 3.69
N SER A 38 12.66 -19.60 4.06
CA SER A 38 11.75 -20.74 4.14
C SER A 38 11.62 -21.35 2.74
N PRO A 39 11.87 -22.66 2.56
CA PRO A 39 11.72 -23.35 1.26
C PRO A 39 10.31 -23.25 0.68
N TRP A 40 9.35 -22.74 1.47
CA TRP A 40 7.98 -22.43 1.09
C TRP A 40 7.88 -21.27 0.10
N GLN A 41 8.77 -20.27 0.16
CA GLN A 41 8.70 -19.12 -0.75
C GLN A 41 8.98 -19.52 -2.20
N TYR A 42 9.97 -20.38 -2.44
CA TYR A 42 10.26 -20.89 -3.77
C TYR A 42 9.14 -21.80 -4.30
N ARG A 43 8.57 -22.67 -3.45
CA ARG A 43 7.48 -23.56 -3.84
C ARG A 43 6.21 -22.81 -4.24
N VAL A 44 5.85 -21.75 -3.50
CA VAL A 44 4.69 -20.91 -3.83
C VAL A 44 4.92 -20.11 -5.12
N VAL A 45 6.12 -19.57 -5.31
CA VAL A 45 6.46 -18.86 -6.56
C VAL A 45 6.37 -19.82 -7.75
N LEU A 46 6.92 -21.02 -7.62
CA LEU A 46 6.88 -22.04 -8.68
C LEU A 46 5.45 -22.46 -9.02
N THR A 47 4.59 -22.70 -8.02
CA THR A 47 3.18 -23.08 -8.29
C THR A 47 2.38 -21.94 -8.91
N THR A 48 2.62 -20.69 -8.51
CA THR A 48 1.93 -19.54 -9.12
C THR A 48 2.36 -19.34 -10.58
N PHE A 49 3.64 -19.56 -10.88
CA PHE A 49 4.17 -19.41 -12.24
C PHE A 49 3.67 -20.53 -13.17
N THR A 50 3.60 -21.78 -12.69
CA THR A 50 3.06 -22.89 -13.50
C THR A 50 1.58 -22.70 -13.81
N VAL A 51 0.77 -22.28 -12.84
CA VAL A 51 -0.66 -21.98 -13.06
C VAL A 51 -0.84 -20.84 -14.06
N PHE A 52 0.00 -19.80 -13.98
CA PHE A 52 -0.03 -18.69 -14.92
C PHE A 52 0.32 -19.14 -16.35
N VAL A 53 1.37 -19.94 -16.53
CA VAL A 53 1.76 -20.47 -17.85
C VAL A 53 0.66 -21.37 -18.41
N ILE A 54 0.06 -22.25 -17.60
CA ILE A 54 -1.04 -23.13 -18.06
C ILE A 54 -2.27 -22.29 -18.47
N SER A 55 -2.66 -21.30 -17.67
CA SER A 55 -3.75 -20.37 -18.04
C SER A 55 -3.43 -19.61 -19.32
N PHE A 56 -2.19 -19.15 -19.49
CA PHE A 56 -1.78 -18.41 -20.67
C PHE A 56 -1.78 -19.28 -21.93
N VAL A 57 -1.31 -20.53 -21.84
CA VAL A 57 -1.37 -21.52 -22.92
C VAL A 57 -2.82 -21.87 -23.28
N PHE A 58 -3.70 -21.98 -22.28
CA PHE A 58 -5.13 -22.21 -22.49
C PHE A 58 -5.80 -21.04 -23.23
N LEU A 59 -5.48 -19.79 -22.83
CA LEU A 59 -5.98 -18.59 -23.51
C LEU A 59 -5.49 -18.49 -24.96
N LEU A 60 -4.23 -18.84 -25.23
CA LEU A 60 -3.70 -18.87 -26.58
C LEU A 60 -4.32 -19.98 -27.44
N SER A 61 -4.63 -21.14 -26.85
CA SER A 61 -5.30 -22.24 -27.55
C SER A 61 -6.75 -21.87 -27.91
N ASN A 62 -7.50 -21.28 -26.97
CA ASN A 62 -8.86 -20.80 -27.24
C ASN A 62 -8.91 -19.71 -28.33
N LYS A 63 -7.87 -18.87 -28.42
CA LYS A 63 -7.77 -17.86 -29.49
C LYS A 63 -7.56 -18.48 -30.87
N LYS A 64 -6.89 -19.64 -30.94
CA LYS A 64 -6.69 -20.40 -32.17
C LYS A 64 -7.96 -21.13 -32.62
N ASP A 65 -8.73 -21.66 -31.67
CA ASP A 65 -10.03 -22.31 -31.96
C ASP A 65 -11.11 -21.31 -32.39
N GLN A 66 -11.10 -20.08 -31.86
CA GLN A 66 -11.98 -19.00 -32.34
C GLN A 66 -11.68 -18.57 -33.79
N GLN A 67 -10.43 -18.70 -34.28
CA GLN A 67 -10.11 -18.40 -35.68
C GLN A 67 -10.50 -19.54 -36.63
N LEU A 68 -10.45 -20.80 -36.19
CA LEU A 68 -10.81 -21.96 -37.01
C LEU A 68 -12.33 -22.26 -37.03
N GLY A 69 -13.09 -21.78 -36.05
CA GLY A 69 -14.55 -21.98 -35.96
C GLY A 69 -15.42 -20.88 -36.56
N SER A 70 -14.85 -19.87 -37.25
CA SER A 70 -15.59 -18.66 -37.67
C SER A 70 -16.56 -18.83 -38.86
N GLN A 71 -16.91 -20.06 -39.27
CA GLN A 71 -17.92 -20.27 -40.32
C GLN A 71 -19.08 -21.21 -39.97
N GLN A 72 -19.23 -21.68 -38.73
CA GLN A 72 -20.41 -22.49 -38.39
C GLN A 72 -20.79 -22.40 -36.91
N ALA A 73 -21.76 -21.53 -36.62
CA ALA A 73 -22.86 -21.76 -35.67
C ALA A 73 -23.67 -20.46 -35.48
N THR A 74 -24.55 -20.18 -36.43
CA THR A 74 -25.87 -19.63 -36.10
C THR A 74 -26.60 -20.70 -35.26
N ASN A 75 -27.28 -20.28 -34.18
CA ASN A 75 -28.00 -21.09 -33.17
C ASN A 75 -27.22 -21.60 -31.95
N ILE A 76 -26.83 -20.70 -31.04
CA ILE A 76 -26.97 -20.93 -29.59
C ILE A 76 -27.57 -19.67 -28.97
N GLN A 77 -28.89 -19.51 -29.14
CA GLN A 77 -29.69 -18.40 -28.60
C GLN A 77 -30.87 -18.98 -27.79
N GLN A 78 -30.59 -19.63 -26.67
CA GLN A 78 -31.55 -20.01 -25.59
C GLN A 78 -30.72 -20.92 -24.67
N GLU A 79 -30.21 -20.54 -23.48
CA GLU A 79 -30.83 -19.95 -22.30
C GLU A 79 -29.76 -19.30 -21.37
N THR A 80 -28.94 -18.37 -21.88
CA THR A 80 -27.99 -17.59 -21.03
C THR A 80 -28.54 -16.20 -20.64
N TRP A 81 -29.79 -15.92 -21.03
CA TRP A 81 -30.41 -14.58 -21.13
C TRP A 81 -31.05 -14.05 -19.84
N SER A 82 -30.30 -13.95 -18.74
CA SER A 82 -30.77 -13.09 -17.64
C SER A 82 -29.66 -12.38 -16.88
N ILE A 83 -28.56 -13.06 -16.58
CA ILE A 83 -27.50 -12.49 -15.73
C ILE A 83 -26.42 -11.79 -16.56
N LEU A 84 -26.00 -12.37 -17.69
CA LEU A 84 -24.90 -11.83 -18.49
C LEU A 84 -25.32 -10.58 -19.30
N GLY A 85 -26.57 -10.54 -19.77
CA GLY A 85 -27.12 -9.36 -20.45
C GLY A 85 -27.34 -8.15 -19.52
N LEU A 86 -27.56 -8.37 -18.21
CA LEU A 86 -27.58 -7.28 -17.23
C LEU A 86 -26.20 -6.62 -17.10
N LEU A 87 -25.14 -7.41 -17.27
CA LEU A 87 -23.76 -6.94 -17.26
C LEU A 87 -23.36 -6.22 -18.55
N ASP A 88 -24.17 -6.21 -19.63
CA ASP A 88 -23.87 -5.39 -20.82
C ASP A 88 -24.18 -3.91 -20.60
N ASN A 89 -25.09 -3.60 -19.67
CA ASN A 89 -25.43 -2.22 -19.35
C ASN A 89 -24.24 -1.52 -18.67
N ASP A 90 -23.73 -0.47 -19.30
CA ASP A 90 -22.62 0.36 -18.80
C ASP A 90 -22.88 0.88 -17.38
N PHE A 91 -24.14 1.18 -17.02
CA PHE A 91 -24.49 1.60 -15.66
C PHE A 91 -24.31 0.48 -14.64
N VAL A 92 -24.68 -0.76 -14.99
CA VAL A 92 -24.53 -1.92 -14.11
C VAL A 92 -23.06 -2.26 -13.94
N LYS A 93 -22.27 -2.26 -15.03
CA LYS A 93 -20.80 -2.40 -14.99
C LYS A 93 -20.18 -1.34 -14.07
N GLY A 94 -20.59 -0.09 -14.23
CA GLY A 94 -20.14 1.05 -13.41
C GLY A 94 -20.43 0.87 -11.92
N ILE A 95 -21.67 0.51 -11.57
CA ILE A 95 -22.07 0.27 -10.17
C ILE A 95 -21.29 -0.90 -9.57
N LEU A 96 -21.11 -1.99 -10.32
CA LEU A 96 -20.38 -3.16 -9.86
C LEU A 96 -18.91 -2.82 -9.59
N ILE A 97 -18.23 -2.18 -10.54
CA ILE A 97 -16.84 -1.74 -10.39
C ILE A 97 -16.69 -0.76 -9.22
N PHE A 98 -17.59 0.23 -9.11
CA PHE A 98 -17.60 1.16 -7.99
C PHE A 98 -17.73 0.42 -6.65
N SER A 99 -18.67 -0.52 -6.54
CA SER A 99 -18.89 -1.29 -5.30
C SER A 99 -17.65 -2.10 -4.89
N ILE A 100 -17.01 -2.79 -5.84
CA ILE A 100 -15.77 -3.55 -5.60
C ILE A 100 -14.67 -2.62 -5.10
N PHE A 101 -14.54 -1.46 -5.72
CA PHE A 101 -13.53 -0.48 -5.35
C PHE A 101 -13.74 0.08 -3.94
N GLN A 102 -14.99 0.36 -3.56
CA GLN A 102 -15.35 0.79 -2.21
C GLN A 102 -15.10 -0.31 -1.17
N LEU A 103 -15.42 -1.58 -1.49
CA LEU A 103 -15.12 -2.72 -0.63
C LEU A 103 -13.61 -2.89 -0.42
N LEU A 104 -12.81 -2.75 -1.47
CA LEU A 104 -11.36 -2.76 -1.39
C LEU A 104 -10.84 -1.62 -0.51
N ALA A 105 -11.38 -0.40 -0.66
CA ALA A 105 -11.02 0.74 0.17
C ALA A 105 -11.31 0.48 1.65
N LEU A 106 -12.47 -0.11 1.97
CA LEU A 106 -12.83 -0.49 3.33
C LEU A 106 -11.95 -1.61 3.88
N PHE A 107 -11.57 -2.58 3.04
CA PHE A 107 -10.64 -3.63 3.40
C PHE A 107 -9.24 -3.06 3.72
N LEU A 108 -8.70 -2.21 2.84
CA LEU A 108 -7.44 -1.50 3.07
C LEU A 108 -7.51 -0.67 4.35
N ARG A 109 -8.62 0.04 4.59
CA ARG A 109 -8.85 0.77 5.84
C ARG A 109 -8.77 -0.13 7.07
N ARG A 110 -9.43 -1.30 7.04
CA ARG A 110 -9.38 -2.28 8.14
C ARG A 110 -7.96 -2.82 8.33
N TYR A 111 -7.25 -3.12 7.25
CA TYR A 111 -5.88 -3.59 7.28
C TYR A 111 -4.93 -2.54 7.88
N LEU A 112 -5.04 -1.28 7.47
CA LEU A 112 -4.25 -0.17 8.01
C LEU A 112 -4.49 0.01 9.51
N LYS A 113 -5.75 -0.04 9.96
CA LYS A 113 -6.10 -0.01 11.39
C LYS A 113 -5.45 -1.17 12.16
N LYS A 114 -5.48 -2.41 11.63
CA LYS A 114 -4.82 -3.57 12.26
C LYS A 114 -3.31 -3.37 12.39
N LYS A 115 -2.68 -2.72 11.42
CA LYS A 115 -1.25 -2.36 11.44
C LYS A 115 -0.93 -1.12 12.30
N LYS A 116 -1.89 -0.63 13.09
CA LYS A 116 -1.78 0.55 13.96
C LYS A 116 -1.52 1.87 13.22
N TYR A 117 -1.86 1.93 11.93
CA TYR A 117 -1.96 3.21 11.24
C TYR A 117 -3.25 3.90 11.67
N GLY A 118 -3.11 5.08 12.25
CA GLY A 118 -4.19 5.86 12.85
C GLY A 118 -4.23 7.28 12.33
N LEU A 119 -4.99 8.13 13.01
CA LEU A 119 -4.96 9.56 12.74
C LEU A 119 -3.57 10.11 13.05
N PRO A 120 -3.09 11.11 12.28
CA PRO A 120 -1.78 11.70 12.55
C PRO A 120 -1.77 12.31 13.94
N VAL A 121 -0.71 12.04 14.69
CA VAL A 121 -0.47 12.58 16.04
C VAL A 121 0.69 13.55 15.94
N CYS A 122 0.56 14.71 16.58
CA CYS A 122 1.64 15.66 16.69
C CYS A 122 2.77 15.08 17.54
N ILE A 123 3.99 15.02 17.02
CA ILE A 123 5.15 14.50 17.77
C ILE A 123 5.52 15.42 18.95
N GLN A 124 5.29 16.72 18.77
CA GLN A 124 5.74 17.74 19.71
C GLN A 124 4.78 17.97 20.89
N CYS A 125 3.46 17.85 20.67
CA CYS A 125 2.46 18.03 21.73
C CYS A 125 1.65 16.78 22.05
N GLY A 126 1.86 15.67 21.33
CA GLY A 126 1.13 14.42 21.54
C GLY A 126 -0.35 14.46 21.10
N GLU A 127 -0.84 15.60 20.64
CA GLU A 127 -2.27 15.76 20.31
C GLU A 127 -2.63 15.07 19.00
N SER A 128 -3.70 14.28 19.05
CA SER A 128 -4.23 13.57 17.87
C SER A 128 -5.05 14.52 17.00
N TRP A 129 -4.83 14.45 15.68
CA TRP A 129 -5.55 15.32 14.77
C TRP A 129 -6.99 14.85 14.61
N SER A 130 -7.91 15.78 14.34
CA SER A 130 -9.28 15.39 13.97
C SER A 130 -9.34 14.84 12.55
N LYS A 131 -10.32 13.97 12.27
CA LYS A 131 -10.55 13.43 10.91
C LYS A 131 -10.65 14.51 9.84
N LYS A 132 -11.28 15.65 10.18
CA LYS A 132 -11.43 16.81 9.28
C LYS A 132 -10.07 17.43 8.94
N GLN A 133 -9.20 17.59 9.93
CA GLN A 133 -7.83 18.10 9.72
C GLN A 133 -7.00 17.15 8.85
N ALA A 134 -7.12 15.83 9.06
CA ALA A 134 -6.42 14.83 8.25
C ALA A 134 -6.90 14.81 6.78
N HIS A 135 -8.21 14.97 6.53
CA HIS A 135 -8.75 15.12 5.18
C HIS A 135 -8.25 16.38 4.49
N MET A 136 -8.29 17.51 5.20
CA MET A 136 -7.78 18.78 4.69
C MET A 136 -6.29 18.67 4.35
N LEU A 137 -5.53 17.91 5.13
CA LEU A 137 -4.12 17.63 4.85
C LEU A 137 -3.93 16.78 3.58
N PHE A 138 -4.81 15.82 3.31
CA PHE A 138 -4.73 15.03 2.08
C PHE A 138 -4.90 15.89 0.82
N TRP A 139 -5.92 16.75 0.83
CA TRP A 139 -6.22 17.65 -0.28
C TRP A 139 -5.21 18.80 -0.40
N LYS A 140 -4.64 19.25 0.72
CA LYS A 140 -3.50 20.17 0.71
C LYS A 140 -2.25 19.43 0.25
N ASN A 141 -2.11 19.37 -1.06
CA ASN A 141 -0.93 18.86 -1.74
C ASN A 141 0.26 19.73 -1.32
N ASN A 142 1.18 19.23 -0.49
CA ASN A 142 2.33 20.03 -0.11
C ASN A 142 3.47 19.14 0.38
N ALA A 143 4.51 19.06 -0.44
CA ALA A 143 5.90 18.82 -0.05
C ALA A 143 6.44 19.90 0.94
N LYS A 144 5.55 20.63 1.63
CA LYS A 144 5.86 21.69 2.58
C LYS A 144 5.59 21.20 4.00
N PRO A 145 6.32 21.74 4.99
CA PRO A 145 6.05 21.45 6.39
C PRO A 145 4.61 21.79 6.76
N ILE A 146 3.95 20.84 7.39
CA ILE A 146 2.60 20.95 7.90
C ILE A 146 2.69 21.60 9.28
N THR A 147 1.99 22.72 9.45
CA THR A 147 1.97 23.43 10.74
C THR A 147 0.88 22.84 11.63
N CYS A 148 1.24 22.38 12.82
CA CYS A 148 0.28 21.88 13.80
C CYS A 148 -0.62 23.01 14.29
N LYS A 149 -1.94 22.80 14.31
CA LYS A 149 -2.91 23.80 14.80
C LYS A 149 -2.87 24.01 16.32
N HIS A 150 -2.38 23.01 17.07
CA HIS A 150 -2.33 23.06 18.53
C HIS A 150 -1.07 23.76 19.04
N CYS A 151 0.10 23.43 18.48
CA CYS A 151 1.38 23.96 18.97
C CYS A 151 2.11 24.90 17.99
N GLY A 152 1.60 25.10 16.77
CA GLY A 152 2.22 25.96 15.77
C GLY A 152 3.54 25.44 15.17
N LYS A 153 4.04 24.28 15.62
CA LYS A 153 5.29 23.71 15.11
C LYS A 153 5.10 23.03 13.76
N LYS A 154 6.12 23.15 12.91
CA LYS A 154 6.22 22.55 11.57
C LYS A 154 6.58 21.06 11.67
N GLN A 155 5.92 20.22 10.89
CA GLN A 155 6.14 18.77 10.80
C GLN A 155 6.11 18.30 9.35
N TYR A 156 6.84 17.25 9.02
CA TYR A 156 6.94 16.67 7.69
C TYR A 156 6.27 15.31 7.62
N ARG A 157 5.94 14.84 6.42
CA ARG A 157 5.47 13.46 6.21
C ARG A 157 6.67 12.53 6.22
N THR A 158 6.51 11.35 6.81
CA THR A 158 7.54 10.30 6.76
C THR A 158 7.65 9.71 5.36
N ASN A 159 8.86 9.30 4.95
CA ASN A 159 9.08 8.59 3.68
C ASN A 159 8.18 7.34 3.55
N LYS A 160 8.00 6.60 4.64
CA LYS A 160 7.09 5.43 4.69
C LYS A 160 5.63 5.81 4.41
N SER A 161 5.16 6.94 4.95
CA SER A 161 3.81 7.45 4.69
C SER A 161 3.66 7.91 3.24
N MET A 162 4.69 8.51 2.64
CA MET A 162 4.67 8.91 1.22
C MET A 162 4.63 7.69 0.29
N GLN A 163 5.44 6.66 0.56
CA GLN A 163 5.40 5.39 -0.16
C GLN A 163 4.06 4.67 0.00
N LEU A 164 3.52 4.62 1.21
CA LEU A 164 2.22 4.04 1.49
C LEU A 164 1.10 4.78 0.75
N ASN A 165 1.15 6.11 0.70
CA ASN A 165 0.20 6.91 -0.05
C ASN A 165 0.25 6.57 -1.55
N GLY A 166 1.46 6.42 -2.12
CA GLY A 166 1.63 5.96 -3.51
C GLY A 166 1.04 4.56 -3.74
N LEU A 167 1.31 3.60 -2.85
CA LEU A 167 0.75 2.24 -2.93
C LEU A 167 -0.78 2.25 -2.86
N VAL A 168 -1.35 3.09 -1.99
CA VAL A 168 -2.79 3.25 -1.83
C VAL A 168 -3.43 3.92 -3.06
N GLN A 169 -2.69 4.66 -3.88
CA GLN A 169 -3.20 5.23 -5.13
C GLN A 169 -3.17 4.24 -6.30
N LEU A 170 -2.42 3.13 -6.22
CA LEU A 170 -2.38 2.14 -7.31
C LEU A 170 -3.78 1.67 -7.74
N PRO A 171 -4.69 1.23 -6.84
CA PRO A 171 -6.06 0.84 -7.18
C PRO A 171 -6.79 1.86 -8.07
N LEU A 172 -6.63 3.16 -7.81
CA LEU A 172 -7.28 4.22 -8.60
C LEU A 172 -6.75 4.26 -10.03
N ILE A 173 -5.47 3.99 -10.24
CA ILE A 173 -4.87 3.92 -11.58
C ILE A 173 -5.43 2.71 -12.33
N GLN A 174 -5.52 1.54 -11.68
CA GLN A 174 -6.12 0.37 -12.33
C GLN A 174 -7.59 0.60 -12.70
N LEU A 175 -8.34 1.35 -11.87
CA LEU A 175 -9.71 1.72 -12.18
C LEU A 175 -9.83 2.56 -13.46
N LEU A 176 -8.88 3.47 -13.71
CA LEU A 176 -8.83 4.27 -14.94
C LEU A 176 -8.65 3.38 -16.19
N PHE A 177 -7.78 2.38 -16.11
CA PHE A 177 -7.58 1.40 -17.21
C PHE A 177 -8.83 0.55 -17.46
N LEU A 178 -9.50 0.11 -16.39
CA LEU A 178 -10.75 -0.66 -16.51
C LEU A 178 -11.86 0.16 -17.18
N VAL A 179 -11.95 1.46 -16.90
CA VAL A 179 -12.94 2.35 -17.51
C VAL A 179 -12.73 2.48 -19.02
N ASN A 180 -11.48 2.50 -19.49
CA ASN A 180 -11.18 2.66 -20.91
C ASN A 180 -11.48 1.38 -21.73
N PHE A 181 -11.28 0.19 -21.14
CA PHE A 181 -11.36 -1.08 -21.86
C PHE A 181 -12.76 -1.71 -21.86
N ASN A 182 -13.58 -1.48 -20.84
CA ASN A 182 -14.77 -2.30 -20.57
C ASN A 182 -16.13 -1.64 -20.86
N PHE A 183 -16.16 -0.33 -21.10
CA PHE A 183 -17.39 0.45 -21.27
C PHE A 183 -17.63 0.76 -22.74
N ASN A 184 -18.88 0.59 -23.19
CA ASN A 184 -19.28 0.99 -24.53
C ASN A 184 -19.37 2.52 -24.61
N ASN A 185 -19.97 3.15 -23.59
CA ASN A 185 -20.00 4.60 -23.42
C ASN A 185 -18.90 5.07 -22.47
N ILE A 186 -17.81 5.58 -23.03
CA ILE A 186 -16.65 6.05 -22.26
C ILE A 186 -17.02 7.15 -21.25
N LEU A 187 -18.00 8.02 -21.57
CA LEU A 187 -18.47 9.10 -20.68
C LEU A 187 -19.07 8.56 -19.38
N VAL A 188 -19.83 7.46 -19.45
CA VAL A 188 -20.43 6.82 -18.27
C VAL A 188 -19.32 6.28 -17.37
N GLY A 189 -18.33 5.61 -17.97
CA GLY A 189 -17.17 5.11 -17.24
C GLY A 189 -16.36 6.24 -16.59
N ILE A 190 -16.12 7.36 -17.29
CA ILE A 190 -15.44 8.54 -16.74
C ILE A 190 -16.25 9.12 -15.57
N ALA A 191 -17.57 9.21 -15.66
CA ALA A 191 -18.41 9.71 -14.57
C ALA A 191 -18.26 8.86 -13.30
N PHE A 192 -18.31 7.53 -13.42
CA PHE A 192 -18.08 6.63 -12.27
C PHE A 192 -16.66 6.75 -11.71
N TYR A 193 -15.65 6.91 -12.56
CA TYR A 193 -14.27 7.15 -12.14
C TYR A 193 -14.15 8.43 -11.30
N VAL A 194 -14.64 9.55 -11.82
CA VAL A 194 -14.60 10.86 -11.14
C VAL A 194 -15.35 10.82 -9.80
N LEU A 195 -16.47 10.10 -9.72
CA LEU A 195 -17.21 9.92 -8.47
C LEU A 195 -16.48 9.00 -7.47
N SER A 196 -15.74 8.00 -7.94
CA SER A 196 -15.04 7.04 -7.07
C SER A 196 -13.84 7.63 -6.33
N ILE A 197 -13.08 8.52 -6.96
CA ILE A 197 -11.87 9.15 -6.41
C ILE A 197 -12.13 9.84 -5.06
N PRO A 198 -13.08 10.78 -4.94
CA PRO A 198 -13.31 11.50 -3.67
C PRO A 198 -13.79 10.55 -2.57
N VAL A 199 -14.62 9.56 -2.89
CA VAL A 199 -15.11 8.57 -1.91
C VAL A 199 -13.96 7.70 -1.40
N TYR A 200 -13.10 7.23 -2.31
CA TYR A 200 -11.94 6.43 -1.95
C TYR A 200 -10.97 7.19 -1.03
N HIS A 201 -10.66 8.43 -1.39
CA HIS A 201 -9.82 9.28 -0.55
C HIS A 201 -10.48 9.60 0.78
N PHE A 202 -11.80 9.81 0.82
CA PHE A 202 -12.50 10.05 2.07
C PHE A 202 -12.41 8.85 3.05
N ILE A 203 -12.40 7.63 2.52
CA ILE A 203 -12.28 6.41 3.33
C ILE A 203 -10.86 6.22 3.90
N LEU A 204 -9.83 6.53 3.11
CA LEU A 204 -8.43 6.16 3.42
C LEU A 204 -7.56 7.31 3.93
N SER A 205 -7.81 8.55 3.49
CA SER A 205 -7.08 9.78 3.85
C SER A 205 -6.67 9.87 5.33
N PRO A 206 -7.56 9.66 6.31
CA PRO A 206 -7.20 9.89 7.70
C PRO A 206 -6.21 8.84 8.27
N TYR A 207 -5.95 7.74 7.56
CA TYR A 207 -5.15 6.61 8.06
C TYR A 207 -3.80 6.43 7.36
N ILE A 208 -3.48 7.26 6.36
CA ILE A 208 -2.26 7.10 5.54
C ILE A 208 -1.11 8.03 5.98
N PHE A 209 -1.35 8.94 6.93
CA PHE A 209 -0.37 9.94 7.33
C PHE A 209 0.35 9.58 8.62
N ALA A 210 1.68 9.50 8.53
CA ALA A 210 2.58 9.51 9.67
C ALA A 210 3.53 10.70 9.56
N LEU A 211 3.60 11.49 10.64
CA LEU A 211 4.38 12.72 10.73
C LEU A 211 5.78 12.45 11.31
N GLN A 212 6.75 13.28 10.94
CA GLN A 212 8.11 13.37 11.49
C GLN A 212 8.51 14.84 11.68
N GLU A 213 9.48 15.12 12.54
CA GLU A 213 9.94 16.49 12.81
C GLU A 213 10.97 16.98 11.79
N ASN A 214 11.86 16.08 11.34
CA ASN A 214 12.91 16.41 10.39
C ASN A 214 12.42 16.30 8.94
N ASP A 215 12.98 17.15 8.08
CA ASP A 215 12.72 17.09 6.64
C ASP A 215 13.31 15.79 6.06
N PRO A 216 12.49 14.86 5.51
CA PRO A 216 12.97 13.62 4.94
C PRO A 216 13.95 13.83 3.77
N MET A 217 13.90 15.00 3.11
CA MET A 217 14.80 15.35 2.01
C MET A 217 16.20 15.75 2.48
N LYS A 218 16.36 16.01 3.79
CA LYS A 218 17.64 16.36 4.44
C LYS A 218 18.20 15.25 5.32
N GLU A 219 17.48 14.14 5.50
CA GLU A 219 17.99 13.00 6.25
C GLU A 219 19.09 12.28 5.44
N PRO A 220 20.27 12.00 6.03
CA PRO A 220 21.27 11.18 5.38
C PRO A 220 20.67 9.81 5.12
N GLN A 221 20.77 9.33 3.87
CA GLN A 221 20.28 8.01 3.49
C GLN A 221 20.89 6.97 4.43
N LYS A 222 20.07 6.34 5.27
CA LYS A 222 20.52 5.20 6.07
C LYS A 222 20.92 4.10 5.09
N PRO A 223 22.18 3.66 5.09
CA PRO A 223 22.61 2.65 4.14
C PRO A 223 21.88 1.34 4.43
N LEU A 224 21.51 0.65 3.36
CA LEU A 224 20.55 -0.48 3.34
C LEU A 224 21.16 -1.83 3.78
N TRP A 225 22.20 -1.79 4.59
CA TRP A 225 22.96 -2.93 5.10
C TRP A 225 22.77 -3.11 6.60
#